data_AF-A0A959INQ5-F1
#
_entry.id   AF-A0A959INQ5-F1
#
_cell.length_a   1.000
_cell.length_b   1.000
_cell.length_c   1.000
_cell.angle_alpha   90.00
_cell.angle_beta   90.00
_cell.angle_gamma   90.00
#
_symmetry.space_group_name_H-M   'P 1'
#
loop_
_entity.id
_entity.type
_entity.pdbx_description
1 polymer ?
#
loop_
_entity_poly.entity_id
_entity_poly.type
_entity_poly.pdbx_seq_one_letter_code
_entity_poly.pdbx_strand_id
1 'polypeptide(L)'
;MNHRYRTILLLLQGMVLFALPLSAQDMADWLGKWEGAIQVPGSQLVLSIQLDQADGAWTGTLDIPSQRVDDMTLAELFIGGDSIAFKLPEVPGNASFSGHLAADTIRGEFRQAGQTLPMAVVREDPGAAAALNAKVDRIRMLVDSFIVGA
;
A
#
# COMPACT_ATOMS: atom_id res chain seq x y z
N MET A 1 38.74 -55.15 -42.09
CA MET A 1 37.68 -55.87 -41.37
C MET A 1 37.07 -54.96 -40.29
N ASN A 2 35.92 -54.35 -40.61
CA ASN A 2 34.69 -54.28 -39.78
C ASN A 2 34.84 -53.56 -38.42
N HIS A 3 34.32 -52.35 -38.18
CA HIS A 3 32.89 -52.10 -37.94
C HIS A 3 32.53 -50.60 -38.06
N ARG A 4 32.15 -50.20 -39.27
CA ARG A 4 31.39 -48.97 -39.52
C ARG A 4 29.94 -49.19 -39.04
N TYR A 5 29.41 -48.24 -38.26
CA TYR A 5 27.98 -47.96 -38.00
C TYR A 5 27.07 -49.11 -37.50
N ARG A 6 26.93 -49.22 -36.18
CA ARG A 6 25.84 -49.89 -35.44
C ARG A 6 25.85 -49.19 -34.07
N THR A 7 24.89 -48.42 -33.57
CA THR A 7 23.44 -48.48 -33.73
C THR A 7 22.88 -47.15 -33.20
N ILE A 8 22.14 -46.43 -34.03
CA ILE A 8 21.24 -45.34 -33.65
C ILE A 8 20.11 -45.94 -32.79
N LEU A 9 19.92 -45.51 -31.52
CA LEU A 9 18.62 -45.31 -30.83
C LEU A 9 18.80 -45.12 -29.31
N LEU A 10 17.83 -44.43 -28.69
CA LEU A 10 17.57 -44.19 -27.24
C LEU A 10 18.01 -42.80 -26.75
N LEU A 11 17.26 -41.74 -27.09
CA LEU A 11 16.01 -41.25 -26.45
C LEU A 11 16.28 -40.23 -25.32
N LEU A 12 16.09 -38.94 -25.66
CA LEU A 12 15.18 -38.00 -24.99
C LEU A 12 14.95 -38.23 -23.48
N GLN A 13 15.82 -37.70 -22.60
CA GLN A 13 15.49 -37.40 -21.20
C GLN A 13 16.47 -36.33 -20.68
N GLY A 14 16.10 -35.17 -20.17
CA GLY A 14 14.84 -34.45 -20.10
C GLY A 14 15.24 -33.00 -19.81
N MET A 15 14.90 -32.08 -20.70
CA MET A 15 15.02 -30.65 -20.41
C MET A 15 13.90 -30.34 -19.42
N VAL A 16 14.19 -30.48 -18.13
CA VAL A 16 13.30 -29.99 -17.07
C VAL A 16 13.31 -28.47 -17.20
N LEU A 17 12.32 -27.96 -17.95
CA LEU A 17 11.91 -26.58 -17.89
C LEU A 17 11.45 -26.37 -16.45
N PHE A 18 12.33 -25.89 -15.59
CA PHE A 18 11.97 -25.49 -14.23
C PHE A 18 11.09 -24.25 -14.40
N ALA A 19 9.78 -24.48 -14.53
CA ALA A 19 8.79 -23.44 -14.45
C ALA A 19 8.90 -22.86 -13.04
N LEU A 20 9.60 -21.74 -12.90
CA LEU A 20 9.55 -20.94 -11.70
C LEU A 20 8.07 -20.64 -11.45
N PRO A 21 7.49 -21.03 -10.31
CA PRO A 21 6.17 -20.52 -9.96
C PRO A 21 6.36 -19.01 -9.84
N LEU A 22 5.79 -18.26 -10.80
CA LEU A 22 5.56 -16.84 -10.63
C LEU A 22 4.61 -16.76 -9.44
N SER A 23 5.19 -16.61 -8.26
CA SER A 23 4.38 -16.51 -7.05
C SER A 23 3.59 -15.24 -7.23
N ALA A 24 2.27 -15.38 -7.40
CA ALA A 24 1.33 -14.29 -7.23
C ALA A 24 1.35 -13.93 -5.75
N GLN A 25 2.47 -13.34 -5.29
CA GLN A 25 2.58 -12.79 -3.96
C GLN A 25 1.66 -11.58 -3.92
N ASP A 26 0.50 -11.84 -3.31
CA ASP A 26 -0.13 -10.96 -2.34
C ASP A 26 -0.54 -9.57 -2.83
N MET A 27 -1.32 -9.54 -3.92
CA MET A 27 -2.15 -8.36 -4.21
C MET A 27 -3.15 -8.05 -3.08
N ALA A 28 -3.54 -9.05 -2.28
CA ALA A 28 -4.39 -8.85 -1.11
C ALA A 28 -3.73 -8.01 0.00
N ASP A 29 -2.39 -8.01 0.08
CA ASP A 29 -1.68 -7.28 1.13
C ASP A 29 -1.74 -5.76 0.96
N TRP A 30 -2.18 -5.26 -0.18
CA TRP A 30 -2.27 -3.81 -0.42
C TRP A 30 -3.62 -3.22 -0.03
N LEU A 31 -4.67 -4.04 0.04
CA LEU A 31 -6.05 -3.58 0.28
C LEU A 31 -6.21 -2.90 1.65
N GLY A 32 -7.04 -1.87 1.67
CA GLY A 32 -7.48 -1.19 2.89
C GLY A 32 -6.84 0.18 3.09
N LYS A 33 -6.99 0.67 4.32
CA LYS A 33 -6.54 2.00 4.71
C LYS A 33 -5.12 1.96 5.29
N TRP A 34 -4.35 2.96 4.91
CA TRP A 34 -2.98 3.17 5.33
C TRP A 34 -2.84 4.56 5.89
N GLU A 35 -2.25 4.70 7.08
CA GLU A 35 -2.10 5.99 7.74
C GLU A 35 -0.64 6.32 7.97
N GLY A 36 -0.29 7.58 7.81
CA GLY A 36 1.07 8.02 8.07
C GLY A 36 1.21 9.52 8.06
N ALA A 37 2.44 9.95 7.92
CA ALA A 37 2.75 11.36 7.91
C ALA A 37 4.02 11.69 7.14
N ILE A 38 4.05 12.92 6.64
CA ILE A 38 5.23 13.55 6.04
C ILE A 38 5.72 14.61 7.00
N GLN A 39 7.02 14.60 7.31
CA GLN A 39 7.65 15.68 8.05
C GLN A 39 7.92 16.85 7.11
N VAL A 40 7.36 18.02 7.41
CA VAL A 40 7.59 19.26 6.68
C VAL A 40 8.23 20.31 7.61
N PRO A 41 8.85 21.38 7.10
CA PRO A 41 9.44 22.41 7.95
C PRO A 41 8.42 22.95 8.96
N GLY A 42 8.72 22.76 10.25
CA GLY A 42 7.92 23.29 11.37
C GLY A 42 6.60 22.58 11.65
N SER A 43 6.23 21.51 10.92
CA SER A 43 5.00 20.75 11.20
C SER A 43 5.04 19.32 10.66
N GLN A 44 4.07 18.51 11.07
CA GLN A 44 3.84 17.17 10.55
C GLN A 44 2.52 17.16 9.78
N LEU A 45 2.55 16.62 8.57
CA LEU A 45 1.37 16.48 7.72
C LEU A 45 0.86 15.05 7.81
N VAL A 46 -0.26 14.83 8.50
CA VAL A 46 -0.91 13.51 8.61
C VAL A 46 -1.75 13.26 7.36
N LEU A 47 -1.71 12.03 6.85
CA LEU A 47 -2.48 11.60 5.69
C LEU A 47 -2.95 10.16 5.84
N SER A 48 -4.05 9.84 5.14
CA SER A 48 -4.49 8.47 4.91
C SER A 48 -4.58 8.16 3.44
N ILE A 49 -4.33 6.90 3.08
CA ILE A 49 -4.48 6.35 1.74
C ILE A 49 -5.42 5.17 1.83
N GLN A 50 -6.51 5.19 1.08
CA GLN A 50 -7.36 4.02 0.87
C GLN A 50 -6.95 3.36 -0.45
N LEU A 51 -6.67 2.06 -0.42
CA LEU A 51 -6.40 1.25 -1.60
C LEU A 51 -7.50 0.21 -1.78
N ASP A 52 -8.13 0.24 -2.94
CA ASP A 52 -9.20 -0.67 -3.33
C ASP A 52 -8.88 -1.34 -4.66
N GLN A 53 -9.55 -2.45 -4.91
CA GLN A 53 -9.42 -3.17 -6.16
C GLN A 53 -10.79 -3.60 -6.69
N ALA A 54 -11.05 -3.27 -7.96
CA ALA A 54 -12.25 -3.67 -8.67
C ALA A 54 -11.87 -4.23 -10.04
N ASP A 55 -12.41 -5.39 -10.40
CA ASP A 55 -12.18 -6.04 -11.71
C ASP A 55 -10.70 -6.19 -12.10
N GLY A 56 -9.83 -6.38 -11.10
CA GLY A 56 -8.37 -6.50 -11.29
C GLY A 56 -7.63 -5.17 -11.43
N ALA A 57 -8.33 -4.03 -11.48
CA ALA A 57 -7.74 -2.70 -11.52
C ALA A 57 -7.63 -2.09 -10.11
N TRP A 58 -6.49 -1.45 -9.83
CA TRP A 58 -6.26 -0.72 -8.58
C TRP A 58 -6.85 0.67 -8.64
N THR A 59 -7.49 1.07 -7.56
CA THR A 59 -7.95 2.44 -7.30
C THR A 59 -7.45 2.87 -5.93
N GLY A 60 -7.35 4.18 -5.71
CA GLY A 60 -7.08 4.69 -4.38
C GLY A 60 -7.43 6.15 -4.22
N THR A 61 -7.66 6.52 -2.96
CA THR A 61 -7.91 7.89 -2.54
C THR A 61 -6.95 8.29 -1.43
N LEU A 62 -6.77 9.59 -1.24
CA LEU A 62 -5.92 10.17 -0.22
C LEU A 62 -6.64 11.31 0.50
N ASP A 63 -6.53 11.32 1.82
CA ASP A 63 -7.05 12.39 2.67
C ASP A 63 -5.91 13.10 3.39
N ILE A 64 -6.05 14.41 3.56
CA ILE A 64 -5.16 15.26 4.36
C ILE A 64 -6.05 16.17 5.24
N PRO A 65 -6.43 15.72 6.45
CA PRO A 65 -7.42 16.42 7.27
C PRO A 65 -7.05 17.87 7.61
N SER A 66 -5.77 18.13 7.90
CA SER A 66 -5.30 19.48 8.24
C SER A 66 -5.39 20.47 7.08
N GLN A 67 -5.55 19.97 5.85
CA GLN A 67 -5.67 20.78 4.63
C GLN A 67 -7.08 20.72 4.03
N ARG A 68 -8.03 20.00 4.66
CA ARG A 68 -9.39 19.76 4.15
C ARG A 68 -9.38 19.15 2.75
N VAL A 69 -8.47 18.20 2.54
CA VAL A 69 -8.45 17.35 1.36
C VAL A 69 -9.08 16.03 1.77
N ASP A 70 -10.15 15.66 1.10
CA ASP A 70 -10.88 14.42 1.31
C ASP A 70 -11.07 13.74 -0.06
N ASP A 71 -10.91 12.43 -0.12
CA ASP A 71 -11.11 11.57 -1.29
C ASP A 71 -10.33 11.99 -2.56
N MET A 72 -9.13 12.57 -2.41
CA MET A 72 -8.30 12.93 -3.56
C MET A 72 -7.86 11.68 -4.31
N THR A 73 -8.23 11.56 -5.59
CA THR A 73 -7.93 10.38 -6.39
C THR A 73 -6.44 10.26 -6.70
N LEU A 74 -5.89 9.05 -6.53
CA LEU A 74 -4.51 8.74 -6.93
C LEU A 74 -4.45 8.53 -8.45
N ALA A 75 -3.65 9.34 -9.14
CA ALA A 75 -3.44 9.20 -10.59
C ALA A 75 -2.23 8.31 -10.88
N GLU A 76 -2.25 7.62 -12.04
CA GLU A 76 -1.16 6.73 -12.46
C GLU A 76 -0.76 5.71 -11.37
N LEU A 77 -1.76 5.21 -10.62
CA LEU A 77 -1.53 4.24 -9.55
C LEU A 77 -1.01 2.92 -10.14
N PHE A 78 0.18 2.54 -9.71
CA PHE A 78 0.83 1.28 -10.02
C PHE A 78 1.09 0.53 -8.72
N ILE A 79 0.69 -0.73 -8.66
CA ILE A 79 1.04 -1.67 -7.61
C ILE A 79 1.52 -2.96 -8.29
N GLY A 80 2.70 -3.44 -7.93
CA GLY A 80 3.28 -4.65 -8.49
C GLY A 80 4.40 -5.21 -7.63
N GLY A 81 4.31 -6.49 -7.27
CA GLY A 81 5.22 -7.11 -6.31
C GLY A 81 5.14 -6.39 -4.97
N ASP A 82 6.29 -5.93 -4.46
CA ASP A 82 6.39 -5.13 -3.24
C ASP A 82 6.32 -3.62 -3.49
N SER A 83 6.12 -3.16 -4.73
CA SER A 83 6.29 -1.77 -5.12
C SER A 83 4.96 -1.07 -5.39
N ILE A 84 4.86 0.21 -4.97
CA ILE A 84 3.75 1.12 -5.25
C ILE A 84 4.26 2.45 -5.77
N ALA A 85 3.56 3.04 -6.73
CA ALA A 85 3.78 4.40 -7.18
C ALA A 85 2.47 5.07 -7.61
N PHE A 86 2.35 6.38 -7.38
CA PHE A 86 1.22 7.17 -7.86
C PHE A 86 1.57 8.67 -7.93
N LYS A 87 0.70 9.44 -8.57
CA LYS A 87 0.78 10.91 -8.68
C LYS A 87 -0.45 11.57 -8.06
N LEU A 88 -0.26 12.82 -7.65
CA LEU A 88 -1.31 13.70 -7.13
C LEU A 88 -1.38 14.95 -8.02
N PRO A 89 -2.10 14.90 -9.15
CA PRO A 89 -2.11 15.99 -10.14
C PRO A 89 -2.77 17.27 -9.62
N GLU A 90 -3.65 17.15 -8.63
CA GLU A 90 -4.29 18.27 -7.94
C GLU A 90 -3.36 18.99 -6.96
N VAL A 91 -2.23 18.36 -6.62
CA VAL A 91 -1.21 18.94 -5.73
C VAL A 91 -0.13 19.65 -6.57
N PRO A 92 0.12 20.95 -6.36
CA PRO A 92 1.12 21.69 -7.12
C PRO A 92 2.54 21.11 -7.00
N GLY A 93 3.34 21.32 -8.05
CA GLY A 93 4.76 20.95 -8.05
C GLY A 93 5.03 19.50 -8.48
N ASN A 94 4.14 18.89 -9.28
CA ASN A 94 4.29 17.51 -9.77
C ASN A 94 4.42 16.50 -8.62
N ALA A 95 3.47 16.52 -7.69
CA ALA A 95 3.51 15.66 -6.53
C ALA A 95 3.36 14.18 -6.89
N SER A 96 4.22 13.33 -6.31
CA SER A 96 4.18 11.89 -6.48
C SER A 96 4.71 11.14 -5.27
N PHE A 97 4.36 9.87 -5.17
CA PHE A 97 4.92 8.95 -4.19
C PHE A 97 5.41 7.68 -4.87
N SER A 98 6.49 7.12 -4.36
CA SER A 98 6.96 5.77 -4.70
C SER A 98 7.51 5.09 -3.47
N GLY A 99 7.16 3.83 -3.24
CA GLY A 99 7.61 3.09 -2.08
C GLY A 99 7.48 1.59 -2.21
N HIS A 100 7.85 0.90 -1.13
CA HIS A 100 7.84 -0.55 -1.02
C HIS A 100 7.09 -1.01 0.23
N LEU A 101 6.31 -2.08 0.08
CA LEU A 101 5.62 -2.77 1.16
C LEU A 101 6.60 -3.69 1.90
N ALA A 102 6.61 -3.57 3.22
CA ALA A 102 7.32 -4.45 4.13
C ALA A 102 6.42 -4.77 5.33
N ALA A 103 5.82 -5.95 5.31
CA ALA A 103 4.78 -6.37 6.27
C ALA A 103 3.60 -5.38 6.27
N ASP A 104 3.36 -4.70 7.39
CA ASP A 104 2.26 -3.72 7.55
C ASP A 104 2.70 -2.27 7.37
N THR A 105 3.82 -2.04 6.67
CA THR A 105 4.32 -0.68 6.42
C THR A 105 4.75 -0.51 4.98
N ILE A 106 4.26 0.56 4.34
CA ILE A 106 4.77 1.04 3.07
C ILE A 106 5.78 2.15 3.36
N ARG A 107 7.02 2.00 2.90
CA ARG A 107 8.09 3.00 3.05
C ARG A 107 8.53 3.52 1.70
N GLY A 108 8.67 4.83 1.58
CA GLY A 108 9.02 5.43 0.30
C GLY A 108 9.38 6.90 0.38
N GLU A 109 9.32 7.52 -0.79
CA GLU A 109 9.63 8.92 -1.00
C GLU A 109 8.42 9.63 -1.57
N PHE A 110 8.04 10.73 -0.92
CA PHE A 110 7.13 11.72 -1.47
C PHE A 110 7.95 12.80 -2.17
N ARG A 111 7.60 13.13 -3.40
CA ARG A 111 8.29 14.15 -4.21
C ARG A 111 7.32 15.27 -4.51
N GLN A 112 7.74 16.51 -4.32
CA GLN A 112 6.95 17.69 -4.66
C GLN A 112 7.86 18.90 -4.87
N ALA A 113 7.61 19.66 -5.94
CA ALA A 113 8.33 20.88 -6.30
C ALA A 113 9.87 20.71 -6.32
N GLY A 114 10.34 19.53 -6.75
CA GLY A 114 11.76 19.17 -6.78
C GLY A 114 12.35 18.76 -5.42
N GLN A 115 11.57 18.77 -4.35
CA GLN A 115 11.96 18.21 -3.06
C GLN A 115 11.59 16.73 -2.97
N THR A 116 12.37 15.99 -2.17
CA THR A 116 12.11 14.60 -1.83
C THR A 116 12.04 14.49 -0.30
N LEU A 117 10.94 13.95 0.21
CA LEU A 117 10.67 13.78 1.63
C LEU A 117 10.42 12.29 1.91
N PRO A 118 11.05 11.70 2.93
CA PRO A 118 10.73 10.34 3.33
C PRO A 118 9.30 10.29 3.87
N MET A 119 8.56 9.26 3.49
CA MET A 119 7.19 9.02 3.94
C MET A 119 7.03 7.53 4.24
N ALA A 120 6.34 7.23 5.33
CA ALA A 120 5.91 5.89 5.65
C ALA A 120 4.44 5.92 6.07
N VAL A 121 3.69 4.92 5.60
CA VAL A 121 2.32 4.68 6.03
C VAL A 121 2.20 3.26 6.56
N VAL A 122 1.42 3.09 7.61
CA VAL A 122 1.19 1.82 8.31
C VAL A 122 -0.25 1.42 8.07
N ARG A 123 -0.50 0.13 7.87
CA ARG A 123 -1.86 -0.39 7.73
C ARG A 123 -2.69 -0.01 8.95
N GLU A 124 -3.86 0.56 8.74
CA GLU A 124 -4.82 0.75 9.83
C GLU A 124 -5.29 -0.63 10.29
N ASP A 125 -5.18 -0.90 11.60
CA ASP A 125 -5.79 -2.08 12.22
C ASP A 125 -7.25 -1.76 12.56
N PRO A 126 -8.23 -2.32 11.82
CA PRO A 126 -9.64 -2.03 12.07
C PRO A 126 -10.10 -2.47 13.47
N GLY A 127 -9.45 -3.49 14.05
CA GLY A 127 -9.71 -3.96 15.41
C GLY A 127 -9.22 -2.95 16.47
N ALA A 128 -8.06 -2.35 16.26
CA ALA A 128 -7.54 -1.29 17.13
C ALA A 128 -8.41 -0.02 17.05
N ALA A 129 -8.83 0.38 15.85
CA ALA A 129 -9.71 1.53 15.65
C ALA A 129 -11.07 1.32 16.33
N ALA A 130 -11.70 0.15 16.15
CA ALA A 130 -12.95 -0.19 16.80
C ALA A 130 -12.83 -0.22 18.34
N ALA A 131 -11.73 -0.78 18.87
CA ALA A 131 -11.48 -0.82 20.31
C ALA A 131 -11.26 0.57 20.93
N LEU A 132 -10.61 1.49 20.20
CA LEU A 132 -10.47 2.88 20.63
C LEU A 132 -11.83 3.58 20.66
N ASN A 133 -12.63 3.44 19.59
CA ASN A 133 -13.96 4.03 19.52
C ASN A 133 -14.87 3.54 20.66
N ALA A 134 -14.87 2.23 20.94
CA ALA A 134 -15.60 1.66 22.08
C ALA A 134 -15.17 2.27 23.43
N LYS A 135 -13.88 2.58 23.61
CA LYS A 135 -13.38 3.26 24.82
C LYS A 135 -13.86 4.70 24.89
N VAL A 136 -13.82 5.43 23.78
CA VAL A 136 -14.31 6.83 23.73
C VAL A 136 -15.81 6.88 24.02
N ASP A 137 -16.60 5.97 23.45
CA ASP A 137 -18.04 5.90 23.69
C ASP A 137 -18.36 5.55 25.15
N ARG A 138 -17.55 4.68 25.77
CA ARG A 138 -17.64 4.44 27.22
C ARG A 138 -17.38 5.70 28.03
N ILE A 139 -16.40 6.51 27.66
CA ILE A 139 -16.12 7.78 28.34
C ILE A 139 -17.27 8.77 28.15
N ARG A 140 -17.82 8.89 26.93
CA ARG A 140 -18.98 9.74 26.65
C ARG A 140 -20.19 9.37 27.49
N MET A 141 -20.54 8.07 27.54
CA MET A 141 -21.63 7.58 28.39
C MET A 141 -21.42 7.92 29.87
N LEU A 142 -20.19 7.83 30.38
CA LEU A 142 -19.88 8.22 31.76
C LEU A 142 -20.08 9.72 31.95
N VAL A 143 -19.55 10.56 31.07
CA VAL A 143 -19.74 12.03 31.14
C VAL A 143 -21.22 12.40 31.10
N ASP A 144 -21.99 11.81 30.19
CA ASP A 144 -23.43 12.08 30.06
C ASP A 144 -24.20 11.66 31.31
N SER A 145 -23.83 10.53 31.92
CA SER A 145 -24.43 10.08 33.19
C SER A 145 -24.13 11.01 34.37
N PHE A 146 -23.00 11.73 34.35
CA PHE A 146 -22.69 12.75 35.35
C PHE A 146 -23.43 14.06 35.10
N ILE A 147 -23.71 14.42 33.84
CA ILE A 147 -24.40 15.67 33.49
C ILE A 147 -25.92 15.57 33.69
N VAL A 148 -26.53 14.41 33.42
CA VAL A 148 -27.99 14.20 33.57
C VAL A 148 -28.40 13.98 35.04
N GLY A 149 -27.44 13.66 35.91
CA GLY A 149 -27.66 13.41 37.34
C GLY A 149 -27.50 14.61 38.27
N ALA A 150 -27.29 15.82 37.75
CA ALA A 150 -27.16 17.08 38.51
C ALA A 150 -28.34 18.02 38.24
#